data_AF-L7X1H0-F1
#
_entry.id   AF-L7X1H0-F1
#
_cell.length_a   1.000
_cell.length_b   1.000
_cell.length_c   1.000
_cell.angle_alpha   90.00
_cell.angle_beta   90.00
_cell.angle_gamma   90.00
#
_symmetry.space_group_name_H-M   'P 1'
#
loop_
_entity.id
_entity.type
_entity.pdbx_description
1 polymer ?
#
loop_
_entity_poly.entity_id
_entity_poly.type
_entity_poly.pdbx_seq_one_letter_code
_entity_poly.pdbx_strand_id
1 'polypeptide(L)'
;MSGIKQVRNKKLLPDLHKEGELLKEIVLTTKEKHGVPTGSRLFSHHTLASVRKLSFFHPFFLPDDSLDFILAATYNHSTERFADKEDLYLQPETIGCSTWRRLRNTNDKLPSTAIQKV
;
A
#
# COMPACT_ATOMS: atom_id res chain seq x y z
N MET A 1 6.31 21.38 7.86
CA MET A 1 5.22 21.15 6.88
C MET A 1 4.52 19.85 7.26
N SER A 2 3.20 19.89 7.48
CA SER A 2 2.45 18.70 7.90
C SER A 2 2.23 17.77 6.69
N GLY A 3 3.14 16.83 6.46
CA GLY A 3 3.07 15.88 5.35
C GLY A 3 1.96 14.84 5.53
N ILE A 4 1.61 14.13 4.45
CA ILE A 4 0.66 13.01 4.48
C ILE A 4 1.20 11.93 5.43
N LYS A 5 0.44 11.59 6.47
CA LYS A 5 0.84 10.56 7.44
C LYS A 5 0.18 9.24 7.12
N GLN A 6 0.98 8.19 6.92
CA GLN A 6 0.48 6.83 6.81
C GLN A 6 0.09 6.30 8.20
N VAL A 7 -1.16 5.86 8.35
CA VAL A 7 -1.68 5.27 9.59
C VAL A 7 -2.16 3.85 9.29
N ARG A 8 -2.07 2.95 10.28
CA ARG A 8 -2.59 1.59 10.11
C ARG A 8 -4.08 1.63 9.74
N ASN A 9 -4.42 0.99 8.62
CA ASN A 9 -5.80 0.93 8.18
C ASN A 9 -6.60 0.05 9.13
N LYS A 10 -7.70 0.61 9.63
CA LYS A 10 -8.62 -0.10 10.51
C LYS A 10 -9.86 -0.66 9.79
N LYS A 11 -10.03 -0.43 8.49
CA LYS A 11 -11.15 -0.95 7.70
C LYS A 11 -10.99 -2.46 7.41
N LEU A 12 -12.07 -3.06 6.91
CA LEU A 12 -12.14 -4.46 6.46
C LEU A 12 -11.46 -4.66 5.10
N LEU A 13 -11.47 -3.61 4.28
CA LEU A 13 -10.81 -3.55 2.98
C LEU A 13 -9.53 -2.71 3.07
N PRO A 14 -8.45 -3.13 2.39
CA PRO A 14 -7.25 -2.32 2.23
C PRO A 14 -7.54 -1.10 1.35
N ASP A 15 -6.75 -0.05 1.54
CA ASP A 15 -6.80 1.15 0.70
C ASP A 15 -5.83 0.99 -0.48
N LEU A 16 -6.37 0.73 -1.67
CA LEU A 16 -5.61 0.49 -2.90
C LEU A 16 -5.85 1.53 -3.98
N HIS A 17 -6.47 2.66 -3.65
CA HIS A 17 -6.83 3.71 -4.62
C HIS A 17 -5.62 4.25 -5.41
N LYS A 18 -4.41 4.22 -4.82
CA LYS A 18 -3.17 4.65 -5.50
C LYS A 18 -2.61 3.60 -6.45
N GLU A 19 -2.93 2.33 -6.24
CA GLU A 19 -2.38 1.20 -7.00
C GLU A 19 -3.24 0.84 -8.19
N GLY A 20 -4.55 1.03 -8.10
CA GLY A 20 -5.49 0.60 -9.13
C GLY A 20 -6.95 0.82 -8.75
N GLU A 21 -7.82 0.29 -9.58
CA GLU A 21 -9.27 0.36 -9.44
C GLU A 21 -9.91 -1.03 -9.34
N LEU A 22 -11.06 -1.08 -8.66
CA LEU A 22 -11.90 -2.27 -8.60
C LEU A 22 -13.06 -2.07 -9.57
N LEU A 23 -13.13 -2.92 -10.60
CA LEU A 23 -14.22 -2.89 -11.60
C LEU A 23 -15.55 -3.37 -11.03
N LYS A 24 -15.51 -4.09 -9.90
CA LYS A 24 -16.68 -4.61 -9.19
C LYS A 24 -16.54 -4.36 -7.70
N GLU A 25 -17.66 -4.13 -7.03
CA GLU A 25 -17.67 -4.02 -5.58
C GLU A 25 -17.38 -5.37 -4.92
N ILE A 26 -16.58 -5.32 -3.86
CA ILE A 26 -16.28 -6.49 -3.04
C ILE A 26 -17.42 -6.67 -2.04
N VAL A 27 -18.19 -7.75 -2.19
CA VAL A 27 -19.23 -8.12 -1.23
C VAL A 27 -18.56 -8.71 0.01
N LEU A 28 -18.64 -7.97 1.12
CA LEU A 28 -18.14 -8.42 2.42
C LEU A 28 -19.22 -9.20 3.17
N THR A 29 -18.85 -10.36 3.71
CA THR A 29 -19.75 -11.20 4.52
C THR A 29 -20.16 -10.53 5.82
N THR A 30 -19.33 -9.63 6.36
CA THR A 30 -19.58 -8.95 7.64
C THR A 30 -19.21 -7.48 7.57
N LYS A 31 -19.98 -6.63 8.24
CA LYS A 31 -19.65 -5.20 8.43
C LYS A 31 -18.81 -4.95 9.69
N GLU A 32 -18.67 -5.96 10.55
CA GLU A 32 -17.98 -5.85 11.84
C GLU A 32 -16.56 -6.39 11.76
N LYS A 33 -15.60 -5.61 12.29
CA LYS A 33 -14.20 -6.01 12.32
C LYS A 33 -13.85 -6.95 13.47
N HIS A 34 -14.43 -6.68 14.64
CA HIS A 34 -14.01 -7.28 15.91
C HIS A 34 -15.06 -8.25 16.50
N GLY A 35 -16.29 -8.28 15.97
CA GLY A 35 -17.35 -9.19 16.42
C GLY A 35 -17.27 -10.61 15.87
N VAL A 36 -16.36 -10.87 14.92
CA VAL A 36 -16.24 -12.16 14.25
C VAL A 36 -15.26 -13.08 15.01
N PRO A 37 -15.63 -14.36 15.25
CA PRO A 37 -14.74 -15.37 15.84
C PRO A 37 -13.38 -15.43 15.15
N THR A 38 -12.31 -15.71 15.89
CA THR A 38 -10.93 -15.64 15.38
C THR A 38 -10.73 -16.46 14.09
N GLY A 39 -11.37 -17.63 13.97
CA GLY A 39 -11.28 -18.48 12.78
C GLY A 39 -11.97 -17.91 11.53
N SER A 40 -13.05 -17.15 11.67
CA SER A 40 -13.78 -16.55 10.55
C SER A 40 -13.23 -15.18 10.13
N ARG A 41 -12.30 -14.60 10.90
CA ARG A 41 -11.62 -13.33 10.55
C ARG A 41 -10.85 -13.41 9.23
N LEU A 42 -10.26 -14.56 8.90
CA LEU A 42 -9.50 -14.71 7.65
C LEU A 42 -10.40 -14.61 6.41
N PHE A 43 -11.65 -15.05 6.52
CA PHE A 43 -12.64 -14.99 5.44
C PHE A 43 -13.43 -13.68 5.40
N SER A 44 -13.44 -12.94 6.51
CA SER A 44 -14.23 -11.71 6.65
C SER A 44 -13.47 -10.44 6.23
N HIS A 45 -12.13 -10.50 6.23
CA HIS A 45 -11.26 -9.37 5.94
C HIS A 45 -10.37 -9.67 4.74
N HIS A 46 -10.26 -8.71 3.83
CA HIS A 46 -9.28 -8.82 2.77
C HIS A 46 -7.92 -8.27 3.19
N THR A 47 -6.86 -9.01 2.90
CA THR A 47 -5.48 -8.52 2.96
C THR A 47 -5.11 -7.81 1.66
N LEU A 48 -4.04 -6.99 1.68
CA LEU A 48 -3.48 -6.38 0.46
C LEU A 48 -3.23 -7.43 -0.62
N ALA A 49 -2.59 -8.54 -0.25
CA ALA A 49 -2.30 -9.62 -1.18
C ALA A 49 -3.56 -10.27 -1.76
N SER A 50 -4.62 -10.43 -0.95
CA SER A 50 -5.87 -11.02 -1.44
C SER A 50 -6.60 -10.11 -2.43
N VAL A 51 -6.67 -8.80 -2.19
CA VAL A 51 -7.35 -7.86 -3.12
C VAL A 51 -6.59 -7.74 -4.43
N ARG A 52 -5.26 -7.70 -4.39
CA ARG A 52 -4.41 -7.65 -5.60
C ARG A 52 -4.57 -8.88 -6.52
N LYS A 53 -5.04 -10.00 -5.97
CA LYS A 53 -5.28 -11.25 -6.72
C LYS A 53 -6.71 -11.37 -7.25
N LEU A 54 -7.59 -10.40 -6.95
CA LEU A 54 -8.95 -10.43 -7.47
C LEU A 54 -8.94 -10.19 -8.98
N SER A 55 -9.74 -10.96 -9.71
CA SER A 55 -9.82 -10.86 -11.19
C SER A 55 -10.35 -9.52 -11.70
N PHE A 56 -11.01 -8.75 -10.83
CA PHE A 56 -11.59 -7.45 -11.14
C PHE A 56 -10.83 -6.28 -10.51
N PHE A 57 -9.63 -6.53 -9.96
CA PHE A 57 -8.71 -5.48 -9.56
C PHE A 57 -7.75 -5.17 -10.71
N HIS A 58 -7.73 -3.92 -11.17
CA HIS A 58 -6.90 -3.48 -12.29
C HIS A 58 -5.86 -2.46 -11.80
N PRO A 59 -4.57 -2.84 -11.74
CA PRO A 59 -3.50 -1.94 -11.32
C PRO A 59 -3.16 -0.91 -12.40
N PHE A 60 -2.78 0.31 -12.00
CA PHE A 60 -2.41 1.40 -12.94
C PHE A 60 -0.95 1.33 -13.40
N PHE A 61 -0.04 0.86 -12.56
CA PHE A 61 1.41 0.91 -12.78
C PHE A 61 2.07 -0.46 -12.52
N LEU A 62 1.50 -1.53 -13.07
CA LEU A 62 2.09 -2.86 -12.90
C LEU A 62 3.37 -2.96 -13.75
N PRO A 63 4.53 -3.33 -13.17
CA PRO A 63 5.72 -3.65 -13.96
C PRO A 63 5.44 -4.87 -14.83
N ASP A 64 5.75 -4.80 -16.13
CA ASP A 64 5.52 -5.91 -17.06
C ASP A 64 6.65 -6.94 -16.98
N ASP A 65 7.87 -6.48 -16.72
CA ASP A 65 9.05 -7.34 -16.62
C ASP A 65 9.98 -6.99 -15.43
N SER A 66 11.07 -7.75 -15.32
CA SER A 66 12.09 -7.53 -14.29
C SER A 66 12.88 -6.23 -14.50
N LEU A 67 12.97 -5.73 -15.74
CA LEU A 67 13.70 -4.50 -16.04
C LEU A 67 12.92 -3.29 -15.53
N ASP A 68 11.61 -3.25 -15.70
CA ASP A 68 10.74 -2.20 -15.16
C ASP A 68 10.89 -2.07 -13.64
N PHE A 69 11.02 -3.20 -12.93
CA PHE A 69 11.23 -3.21 -11.49
C PHE A 69 12.57 -2.57 -11.09
N ILE A 70 13.62 -2.79 -11.88
CA ILE A 70 14.95 -2.20 -11.66
C ILE A 70 14.93 -0.71 -12.01
N LEU A 71 14.28 -0.33 -13.11
CA LEU A 71 14.17 1.07 -13.54
C LEU A 71 13.33 1.92 -12.58
N ALA A 72 12.38 1.31 -11.87
CA ALA A 72 11.61 1.97 -10.82
C ALA A 72 12.40 2.13 -9.49
N ALA A 73 13.56 1.48 -9.36
CA ALA A 73 14.37 1.55 -8.15
C ALA A 73 15.07 2.90 -8.01
N THR A 74 15.34 3.29 -6.77
CA THR A 74 16.19 4.42 -6.42
C THR A 74 17.63 3.97 -6.25
N TYR A 75 18.55 4.67 -6.92
CA TYR A 75 19.98 4.45 -6.74
C TYR A 75 20.43 4.99 -5.38
N ASN A 76 21.00 4.13 -4.55
CA ASN A 76 21.58 4.52 -3.27
C ASN A 76 23.10 4.48 -3.36
N HIS A 77 23.72 5.66 -3.40
CA HIS A 77 25.18 5.78 -3.35
C HIS A 77 25.66 5.75 -1.89
N SER A 78 25.60 4.58 -1.27
CA SER A 78 26.08 4.40 0.10
C SER A 78 27.61 4.45 0.16
N THR A 79 28.16 5.07 1.21
CA THR A 79 29.60 5.05 1.54
C THR A 79 29.98 3.91 2.49
N GLU A 80 29.04 2.98 2.72
CA GLU A 80 29.23 1.84 3.60
C GLU A 80 30.37 0.94 3.12
N ARG A 81 31.17 0.45 4.08
CA ARG A 81 32.37 -0.36 3.78
C ARG A 81 32.04 -1.77 3.27
N PHE A 82 30.85 -2.28 3.58
CA PHE A 82 30.40 -3.63 3.23
C PHE A 82 28.97 -3.61 2.68
N ALA A 83 28.69 -2.70 1.74
CA ALA A 83 27.38 -2.68 1.08
C ALA A 83 27.19 -3.93 0.21
N ASP A 84 26.04 -4.58 0.33
CA ASP A 84 25.66 -5.65 -0.56
C ASP A 84 25.22 -5.09 -1.92
N LYS A 85 25.27 -5.91 -2.97
CA LYS A 85 24.83 -5.47 -4.32
C LYS A 85 23.36 -5.04 -4.34
N GLU A 86 22.53 -5.62 -3.47
CA GLU A 86 21.11 -5.30 -3.37
C GLU A 86 20.86 -3.91 -2.76
N ASP A 87 21.79 -3.39 -1.95
CA ASP A 87 21.67 -2.07 -1.33
C ASP A 87 21.81 -0.92 -2.32
N LEU A 88 22.27 -1.22 -3.54
CA LEU A 88 22.49 -0.24 -4.60
C LEU A 88 21.18 0.19 -5.28
N TYR A 89 20.22 -0.74 -5.38
CA TYR A 89 18.94 -0.54 -6.08
C TYR A 89 17.78 -0.80 -5.11
N LEU A 90 17.49 0.20 -4.28
CA LEU A 90 16.40 0.11 -3.32
C LEU A 90 15.10 0.60 -3.93
N GLN A 91 14.02 -0.13 -3.72
CA GLN A 91 12.69 0.37 -4.10
C GLN A 91 12.35 1.62 -3.27
N PRO A 92 11.72 2.65 -3.87
CA PRO A 92 11.50 3.90 -3.15
C PRO A 92 10.62 3.73 -1.90
N GLU A 93 9.70 2.75 -1.89
CA GLU A 93 8.91 2.40 -0.70
C GLU A 93 9.76 1.91 0.49
N THR A 94 10.95 1.35 0.25
CA THR A 94 11.83 0.81 1.31
C THR A 94 12.56 1.93 2.05
N ILE A 95 12.87 3.03 1.36
CA ILE A 95 13.56 4.20 1.92
C ILE A 95 12.59 5.30 2.39
N GLY A 96 11.29 5.01 2.42
CA GLY A 96 10.27 5.94 2.91
C GLY A 96 9.87 7.02 1.89
N CYS A 97 10.26 6.88 0.63
CA CYS A 97 9.74 7.73 -0.44
C CYS A 97 8.26 7.42 -0.70
N SER A 98 7.51 8.43 -1.12
CA SER A 98 6.11 8.24 -1.52
C SER A 98 6.06 7.50 -2.85
N THR A 99 5.41 6.35 -2.88
CA THR A 99 5.18 5.57 -4.10
C THR A 99 3.69 5.25 -4.28
N TRP A 100 3.35 4.73 -5.45
CA TRP A 100 2.00 4.22 -5.73
C TRP A 100 1.73 2.91 -4.97
N ARG A 101 2.76 2.11 -4.69
CA ARG A 101 2.67 0.77 -4.07
C ARG A 101 2.67 0.84 -2.54
N ARG A 102 1.72 0.17 -1.89
CA ARG A 102 1.68 0.00 -0.42
C ARG A 102 2.33 -1.31 0.00
N LEU A 103 3.36 -1.24 0.85
CA LEU A 103 3.95 -2.43 1.48
C LEU A 103 3.13 -2.95 2.67
N ARG A 104 2.39 -2.08 3.36
CA ARG A 104 1.62 -2.40 4.56
C ARG A 104 0.20 -1.89 4.43
N ASN A 105 -0.74 -2.52 5.14
CA ASN A 105 -2.14 -2.10 5.15
C ASN A 105 -2.28 -0.80 5.95
N THR A 106 -1.95 0.32 5.30
CA THR A 106 -2.03 1.68 5.81
C THR A 106 -3.01 2.49 4.99
N ASN A 107 -3.48 3.60 5.55
CA ASN A 107 -4.23 4.63 4.85
C ASN A 107 -3.54 5.98 5.03
N ASP A 108 -3.68 6.82 4.03
CA ASP A 108 -3.06 8.14 4.01
C ASP A 108 -4.00 9.12 4.71
N LYS A 109 -3.55 9.70 5.82
CA LYS A 109 -4.26 10.78 6.49
C LYS A 109 -3.70 12.10 6.02
N LEU A 110 -4.55 12.87 5.35
CA LEU A 110 -4.28 14.26 5.02
C LEU A 110 -4.12 15.05 6.33
N PRO A 111 -3.22 16.04 6.37
CA PRO A 111 -3.12 16.95 7.51
C PRO A 111 -4.47 17.66 7.69
N SER A 112 -4.93 17.85 8.93
CA SER A 112 -6.17 18.60 9.15
C SER A 112 -5.95 20.02 8.65
N THR A 113 -6.61 20.40 7.55
CA THR A 113 -6.68 21.79 7.15
C THR A 113 -7.43 22.50 8.27
N ALA A 114 -6.74 23.34 9.03
CA ALA A 114 -7.41 24.23 9.94
C ALA A 114 -8.32 25.11 9.06
N ILE A 115 -9.60 24.80 9.01
CA ILE A 115 -10.60 25.64 8.36
C ILE A 115 -10.60 26.93 9.19
N GLN A 116 -9.94 27.97 8.68
CA GLN A 116 -10.20 29.33 9.16
C GLN A 116 -11.65 29.62 8.80
N LYS A 117 -12.53 29.53 9.81
CA LYS A 117 -13.88 30.08 9.69
C LYS A 117 -13.72 31.59 9.48
N VAL A 118 -14.09 32.05 8.28
CA VAL A 118 -14.34 33.47 7.99
C VAL A 118 -15.65 33.86 8.67
#